data_AF-A0A843RTU9-F1
#
_entry.id   AF-A0A843RTU9-F1
#
_cell.length_a   1.000
_cell.length_b   1.000
_cell.length_c   1.000
_cell.angle_alpha   90.00
_cell.angle_beta   90.00
_cell.angle_gamma   90.00
#
_symmetry.space_group_name_H-M   'P 1'
#
loop_
_entity.id
_entity.type
_entity.pdbx_description
1 polymer ?
#
loop_
_entity_poly.entity_id
_entity_poly.type
_entity_poly.pdbx_seq_one_letter_code
_entity_poly.pdbx_strand_id
1 'polypeptide(L)'
;MWQGPTSGSGPLEVVHAQLSAHQLPDVPRFSYSNPAFIYLGRTIEALTNDDYEMYVTKNILSSLGMRDAFFDRAPYHLTRHRSHSYYLTDAGLKEARFDFDTGITVSNGGLNAPLPDMAKYLAFLAGDPKKQQVHC
;
A
#
# COMPACT_ATOMS: atom_id res chain seq x y z
N MET A 1 11.85 5.37 -12.79
CA MET A 1 12.04 4.77 -11.45
C MET A 1 11.73 5.87 -10.44
N TRP A 2 10.56 5.81 -9.79
CA TRP A 2 10.10 6.85 -8.85
C TRP A 2 10.95 6.75 -7.58
N GLN A 3 11.85 7.71 -7.38
CA GLN A 3 12.44 7.96 -6.07
C GLN A 3 11.36 8.73 -5.29
N GLY A 4 10.96 8.22 -4.13
CA GLY A 4 9.91 8.83 -3.33
C GLY A 4 10.16 10.31 -3.03
N PRO A 5 9.16 11.03 -2.50
CA PRO A 5 9.27 12.47 -2.29
C PRO A 5 10.52 12.81 -1.49
N THR A 6 11.26 13.80 -1.97
CA THR A 6 12.28 14.49 -1.17
C THR A 6 11.58 15.15 0.01
N SER A 7 12.30 15.37 1.12
CA SER A 7 11.75 15.80 2.41
C SER A 7 11.11 17.22 2.43
N GLY A 8 10.65 17.75 1.30
CA GLY A 8 10.02 19.05 1.16
C GLY A 8 8.86 19.14 0.16
N SER A 9 8.52 18.09 -0.59
CA SER A 9 7.36 18.16 -1.51
C SER A 9 6.04 17.91 -0.77
N GLY A 10 5.09 18.82 -0.90
CA GLY A 10 3.78 18.70 -0.26
C GLY A 10 2.96 17.52 -0.81
N PRO A 11 1.96 17.01 -0.07
CA PRO A 11 1.15 15.84 -0.49
C PRO A 11 0.54 15.98 -1.89
N LEU A 12 0.09 17.19 -2.24
CA LEU A 12 -0.52 17.47 -3.54
C LEU A 12 0.50 17.53 -4.69
N GLU A 13 1.75 17.87 -4.39
CA GLU A 13 2.81 18.00 -5.39
C GLU A 13 3.22 16.62 -5.92
N VAL A 14 3.25 15.61 -5.04
CA VAL A 14 3.49 14.20 -5.42
C VAL A 14 2.40 13.68 -6.34
N VAL A 15 1.13 13.97 -6.01
CA VAL A 15 -0.02 13.55 -6.82
C VAL A 15 0.00 14.26 -8.17
N HIS A 16 0.29 15.56 -8.20
CA HIS A 16 0.38 16.33 -9.43
C HIS A 16 1.50 15.81 -10.36
N ALA A 17 2.69 15.55 -9.81
CA ALA A 17 3.81 14.99 -10.58
C ALA A 17 3.47 13.63 -11.21
N GLN A 18 2.72 12.78 -10.50
CA GLN A 18 2.31 11.48 -11.03
C GLN A 18 1.22 11.59 -12.11
N LEU A 19 0.33 12.59 -12.02
CA LEU A 19 -0.71 12.85 -13.02
C LEU A 19 -0.15 13.50 -14.29
N SER A 20 0.82 14.42 -14.17
CA SER A 20 1.42 15.10 -15.32
C SER A 20 2.16 14.16 -16.29
N ALA A 21 2.48 12.93 -15.88
CA ALA A 21 3.11 11.93 -16.73
C ALA A 21 2.14 11.21 -17.69
N HIS A 22 0.82 11.45 -17.59
CA HIS A 22 -0.19 10.76 -18.40
C HIS A 22 -0.90 11.70 -19.39
N GLN A 23 -0.50 11.65 -20.67
CA GLN A 23 -1.27 12.24 -21.77
C GLN A 23 -2.42 11.28 -22.12
N LEU A 24 -3.67 11.71 -22.02
CA LEU A 24 -4.82 10.87 -22.35
C LEU A 24 -4.96 10.73 -23.88
N PRO A 25 -4.99 9.51 -24.44
CA PRO A 25 -5.27 9.31 -25.85
C PRO A 25 -6.76 9.55 -26.17
N ASP A 26 -7.06 9.88 -27.43
CA ASP A 26 -8.42 10.11 -27.91
C ASP A 26 -9.36 8.89 -27.77
N VAL A 27 -8.77 7.69 -27.79
CA VAL A 27 -9.49 6.43 -27.52
C VAL A 27 -9.09 5.97 -26.11
N PRO A 28 -10.06 5.75 -25.19
CA PRO A 28 -9.76 5.22 -23.87
C PRO A 28 -9.00 3.91 -23.97
N ARG A 29 -7.81 3.88 -23.38
CA ARG A 29 -6.98 2.68 -23.26
C ARG A 29 -6.65 2.47 -21.80
N PHE A 30 -6.50 1.21 -21.41
CA PHE A 30 -5.97 0.87 -20.09
C PHE A 30 -4.57 1.47 -19.92
N SER A 31 -4.35 2.14 -18.78
CA SER A 31 -3.04 2.56 -18.32
C SER A 31 -2.94 2.36 -16.81
N TYR A 32 -1.78 1.92 -16.35
CA TYR A 32 -1.50 1.77 -14.93
C TYR A 32 -1.31 3.15 -14.29
N SER A 33 -2.04 3.44 -13.20
CA SER A 33 -2.01 4.74 -12.55
C SER A 33 -2.03 4.61 -11.02
N ASN A 34 -0.90 4.89 -10.40
CA ASN A 34 -0.79 5.01 -8.94
C ASN A 34 -1.73 6.10 -8.37
N PRO A 35 -1.85 7.31 -8.96
CA PRO A 35 -2.81 8.32 -8.50
C PRO A 35 -4.26 7.84 -8.44
N ALA A 36 -4.67 6.96 -9.35
CA ALA A 36 -6.03 6.43 -9.33
C ALA A 36 -6.33 5.69 -8.03
N PHE A 37 -5.36 4.93 -7.50
CA PHE A 37 -5.49 4.26 -6.20
C PHE A 37 -5.39 5.22 -5.01
N ILE A 38 -4.70 6.35 -5.15
CA ILE A 38 -4.73 7.44 -4.16
C ILE A 38 -6.15 8.01 -4.04
N TYR A 39 -6.77 8.35 -5.17
CA TYR A 39 -8.14 8.85 -5.18
C TYR A 39 -9.16 7.83 -4.67
N LEU A 40 -8.97 6.55 -4.98
CA LEU A 40 -9.80 5.49 -4.42
C LEU A 40 -9.68 5.43 -2.90
N GLY A 41 -8.45 5.52 -2.35
CA GLY A 41 -8.22 5.58 -0.91
C GLY A 41 -8.95 6.77 -0.27
N ARG A 42 -8.79 7.97 -0.82
CA ARG A 42 -9.49 9.19 -0.37
C ARG A 42 -11.01 9.08 -0.45
N THR A 43 -11.53 8.36 -1.44
CA THR A 43 -12.97 8.13 -1.60
C THR A 43 -13.49 7.23 -0.49
N ILE A 44 -12.76 6.17 -0.14
CA ILE A 44 -13.10 5.31 1.00
C ILE A 44 -13.15 6.17 2.28
N GLU A 45 -12.09 6.93 2.56
CA GLU A 45 -12.01 7.78 3.75
C GLU A 45 -13.16 8.79 3.82
N ALA A 46 -13.50 9.43 2.71
CA ALA A 46 -14.60 10.39 2.64
C ALA A 46 -15.98 9.74 2.89
N LEU A 47 -16.17 8.48 2.47
CA LEU A 47 -17.44 7.77 2.63
C LEU A 47 -17.58 7.09 4.00
N THR A 48 -16.47 6.67 4.60
CA THR A 48 -16.47 5.88 5.84
C THR A 48 -16.12 6.72 7.06
N ASN A 49 -15.50 7.89 6.86
CA ASN A 49 -14.94 8.74 7.91
C ASN A 49 -13.90 8.01 8.79
N ASP A 50 -13.22 7.02 8.22
CA ASP A 50 -12.09 6.29 8.78
C ASP A 50 -10.85 6.55 7.91
N ASP A 51 -9.67 6.68 8.51
CA ASP A 51 -8.40 6.69 7.75
C ASP A 51 -8.27 5.39 6.93
N TYR A 52 -7.66 5.48 5.74
CA TYR A 52 -7.58 4.34 4.83
C TYR A 52 -6.91 3.12 5.47
N GLU A 53 -5.80 3.33 6.20
CA GLU A 53 -5.08 2.24 6.86
C GLU A 53 -5.97 1.56 7.91
N MET A 54 -6.72 2.35 8.67
CA MET A 54 -7.61 1.85 9.71
C MET A 54 -8.79 1.10 9.11
N TYR A 55 -9.38 1.62 8.03
CA TYR A 55 -10.47 0.96 7.32
C TYR A 55 -10.05 -0.42 6.80
N VAL A 56 -8.91 -0.51 6.11
CA VAL A 56 -8.38 -1.78 5.59
C VAL A 56 -8.02 -2.73 6.73
N THR A 57 -7.40 -2.22 7.80
CA THR A 57 -7.03 -3.03 8.97
C THR A 57 -8.26 -3.63 9.64
N LYS A 58 -9.30 -2.84 9.89
CA LYS A 58 -10.53 -3.29 10.56
C LYS A 58 -11.31 -4.28 9.70
N ASN A 59 -11.53 -3.95 8.43
CA ASN A 59 -12.48 -4.66 7.58
C ASN A 59 -11.87 -5.85 6.83
N ILE A 60 -10.56 -5.84 6.60
CA ILE A 60 -9.87 -6.88 5.83
C ILE A 60 -8.85 -7.62 6.69
N LEU A 61 -7.79 -6.93 7.14
CA LEU A 61 -6.63 -7.59 7.74
C LEU A 61 -7.00 -8.32 9.04
N SER A 62 -7.73 -7.65 9.92
CA SER A 62 -8.16 -8.21 11.22
C SER A 62 -9.09 -9.42 11.04
N SER A 63 -10.06 -9.32 10.13
CA SER A 63 -11.00 -10.40 9.80
C SER A 63 -10.30 -11.65 9.25
N LEU A 64 -9.21 -11.45 8.51
CA LEU A 64 -8.40 -12.55 7.98
C LEU A 64 -7.33 -13.05 8.96
N GLY A 65 -7.18 -12.39 10.11
CA GLY A 65 -6.17 -12.71 11.11
C GLY A 65 -4.74 -12.37 10.66
N MET A 66 -4.59 -11.37 9.78
CA MET A 66 -3.31 -10.85 9.32
C MET A 66 -2.75 -9.85 10.35
N ARG A 67 -2.17 -10.38 11.43
CA ARG A 67 -1.77 -9.60 12.62
C ARG A 67 -0.40 -8.96 12.52
N ASP A 68 0.43 -9.44 11.60
CA ASP A 68 1.79 -8.95 11.37
C ASP A 68 1.87 -8.06 10.13
N ALA A 69 0.74 -7.84 9.45
CA ALA A 69 0.58 -6.86 8.40
C ALA A 69 0.33 -5.46 8.98
N PHE A 70 1.03 -4.45 8.46
CA PHE A 70 0.95 -3.07 8.93
C PHE A 70 1.20 -2.07 7.78
N PHE A 71 0.73 -0.84 7.94
CA PHE A 71 1.03 0.24 7.01
C PHE A 71 2.20 1.09 7.51
N ASP A 72 2.97 1.65 6.57
CA ASP A 72 4.03 2.62 6.83
C ASP A 72 5.10 2.14 7.82
N ARG A 73 5.17 2.77 8.99
CA ARG A 73 6.20 2.49 9.99
C ARG A 73 5.89 1.22 10.76
N ALA A 74 6.88 0.37 10.89
CA ALA A 74 6.76 -0.86 11.64
C ALA A 74 6.47 -0.58 13.11
N PRO A 75 5.40 -1.17 13.68
CA PRO A 75 5.21 -1.18 15.13
C PRO A 75 6.45 -1.72 15.84
N TYR A 76 6.74 -1.24 17.05
CA TYR A 76 7.99 -1.55 17.77
C TYR A 76 8.32 -3.05 17.86
N HIS A 77 7.30 -3.91 17.96
CA HIS A 77 7.46 -5.36 18.06
C HIS A 77 7.74 -6.03 16.70
N LEU A 78 7.44 -5.35 15.59
CA LEU A 78 7.70 -5.80 14.21
C LEU A 78 8.92 -5.12 13.58
N THR A 79 9.46 -4.04 14.16
CA THR A 79 10.60 -3.30 13.60
C THR A 79 11.80 -4.22 13.31
N ARG A 80 12.10 -5.17 14.21
CA ARG A 80 13.18 -6.16 14.02
C ARG A 80 12.93 -7.17 12.89
N HIS A 81 11.68 -7.29 12.44
CA HIS A 81 11.23 -8.19 11.38
C HIS A 81 11.03 -7.46 10.05
N ARG A 82 11.15 -6.13 10.02
CA ARG A 82 11.07 -5.34 8.80
C ARG A 82 12.29 -5.60 7.92
N SER A 83 12.04 -5.87 6.65
CA SER A 83 13.11 -6.00 5.67
C SER A 83 13.73 -4.64 5.32
N HIS A 84 15.03 -4.66 5.05
CA HIS A 84 15.71 -3.55 4.40
C HIS A 84 15.50 -3.64 2.89
N SER A 85 15.34 -2.50 2.23
CA SER A 85 15.26 -2.42 0.77
C SER A 85 16.57 -1.87 0.22
N TYR A 86 16.95 -2.28 -0.99
CA TYR A 86 18.18 -1.88 -1.63
C TYR A 86 17.92 -1.50 -3.09
N TYR A 87 18.60 -0.46 -3.55
CA TYR A 87 18.68 -0.07 -4.94
C TYR A 87 19.99 -0.57 -5.55
N LEU A 88 19.90 -1.21 -6.70
CA LEU A 88 21.08 -1.48 -7.50
C LEU A 88 21.43 -0.22 -8.30
N THR A 89 22.65 0.27 -8.13
CA THR A 89 23.20 1.43 -8.83
C THR A 89 24.51 1.05 -9.53
N ASP A 90 25.02 1.92 -10.40
CA ASP A 90 26.32 1.69 -11.06
C ASP A 90 27.47 1.57 -10.04
N ALA A 91 27.33 2.18 -8.86
CA ALA A 91 28.30 2.09 -7.76
C ALA A 91 28.08 0.86 -6.84
N GLY A 92 27.10 0.01 -7.14
CA GLY A 92 26.72 -1.16 -6.35
C GLY A 92 25.38 -1.03 -5.61
N LEU A 93 25.15 -1.91 -4.64
CA LEU A 93 23.94 -1.89 -3.82
C LEU A 93 23.96 -0.71 -2.84
N LYS A 94 22.95 0.15 -2.94
CA LYS A 94 22.69 1.26 -2.03
C LYS A 94 21.44 0.96 -1.23
N GLU A 95 21.54 0.99 0.10
CA GLU A 95 20.37 0.82 0.95
C GLU A 95 19.35 1.96 0.74
N ALA A 96 18.09 1.58 0.62
CA ALA A 96 16.96 2.51 0.56
C ALA A 96 16.66 3.07 1.96
N ARG A 97 15.79 4.07 2.02
CA ARG A 97 15.32 4.58 3.31
C ARG A 97 14.63 3.47 4.09
N PHE A 98 15.12 3.17 5.28
CA PHE A 98 14.49 2.24 6.19
C PHE A 98 13.25 2.88 6.83
N ASP A 99 12.20 2.06 7.01
CA ASP A 99 11.05 2.34 7.86
C ASP A 99 10.48 3.76 7.76
N PHE A 100 9.90 4.06 6.60
CA PHE A 100 9.36 5.37 6.29
C PHE A 100 7.85 5.36 6.12
N ASP A 101 7.31 6.56 6.18
CA ASP A 101 5.90 6.89 6.05
C ASP A 101 5.62 7.32 4.62
N THR A 102 4.66 6.66 3.98
CA THR A 102 4.28 6.88 2.58
C THR A 102 3.29 8.03 2.41
N GLY A 103 2.73 8.55 3.52
CA GLY A 103 1.79 9.67 3.55
C GLY A 103 0.60 9.48 2.61
N ILE A 104 0.31 10.49 1.79
CA ILE A 104 -0.82 10.46 0.85
C ILE A 104 -0.79 9.30 -0.16
N THR A 105 0.36 8.62 -0.30
CA THR A 105 0.51 7.49 -1.22
C THR A 105 0.25 6.12 -0.57
N VAL A 106 -0.16 6.08 0.70
CA VAL A 106 -0.36 4.84 1.47
C VAL A 106 -1.28 3.83 0.80
N SER A 107 -2.36 4.28 0.17
CA SER A 107 -3.30 3.39 -0.53
C SER A 107 -2.77 2.76 -1.81
N ASN A 108 -1.65 3.27 -2.33
CA ASN A 108 -0.99 2.76 -3.53
C ASN A 108 0.18 1.80 -3.22
N GLY A 109 0.61 1.66 -1.97
CA GLY A 109 1.74 0.77 -1.66
C GLY A 109 2.31 0.83 -0.26
N GLY A 110 1.57 1.34 0.73
CA GLY A 110 2.05 1.45 2.11
C GLY A 110 1.98 0.15 2.92
N LEU A 111 1.31 -0.89 2.42
CA LEU A 111 1.13 -2.15 3.15
C LEU A 111 2.42 -2.97 3.17
N ASN A 112 2.85 -3.35 4.37
CA ASN A 112 3.91 -4.31 4.63
C ASN A 112 3.27 -5.55 5.25
N ALA A 113 3.54 -6.73 4.71
CA ALA A 113 2.99 -7.98 5.23
C ALA A 113 3.98 -9.12 5.04
N PRO A 114 4.21 -9.96 6.07
CA PRO A 114 5.02 -11.15 5.92
C PRO A 114 4.25 -12.24 5.13
N LEU A 115 5.00 -13.18 4.54
CA LEU A 115 4.40 -14.26 3.72
C LEU A 115 3.29 -15.05 4.42
N PRO A 116 3.37 -15.38 5.73
CA PRO A 116 2.30 -16.09 6.43
C PRO A 116 0.96 -15.33 6.43
N ASP A 117 0.98 -14.00 6.48
CA ASP A 117 -0.23 -13.19 6.42
C ASP A 117 -0.78 -13.11 4.99
N MET A 118 0.09 -12.94 3.99
CA MET A 118 -0.32 -12.98 2.60
C MET A 118 -0.89 -14.34 2.19
N ALA A 119 -0.42 -15.44 2.78
CA ALA A 119 -1.02 -16.77 2.56
C ALA A 119 -2.49 -16.83 3.03
N LYS A 120 -2.84 -16.16 4.15
CA LYS A 120 -4.23 -16.06 4.63
C LYS A 120 -5.10 -15.27 3.64
N TYR A 121 -4.56 -14.18 3.10
CA TYR A 121 -5.23 -13.37 2.09
C TYR A 121 -5.49 -14.16 0.80
N LEU A 122 -4.48 -14.89 0.31
CA LEU A 122 -4.62 -15.75 -0.87
C LEU A 122 -5.62 -16.89 -0.65
N ALA A 123 -5.62 -17.52 0.53
CA ALA A 123 -6.59 -18.55 0.88
C ALA A 123 -8.03 -18.00 0.89
N PHE A 124 -8.24 -16.77 1.37
CA PHE A 124 -9.52 -16.08 1.28
C PHE A 124 -9.95 -15.88 -0.17
N LEU A 125 -9.08 -15.35 -1.04
CA LEU A 125 -9.39 -15.13 -2.45
C LEU A 125 -9.63 -16.42 -3.23
N ALA A 126 -8.94 -17.49 -2.88
CA ALA A 126 -9.14 -18.82 -3.47
C ALA A 126 -10.46 -19.48 -3.03
N GLY A 127 -11.18 -18.88 -2.06
CA GLY A 127 -12.44 -19.38 -1.56
C GLY A 127 -12.27 -20.56 -0.60
N ASP A 128 -11.56 -20.35 0.53
CA ASP A 128 -11.41 -21.38 1.58
C ASP A 128 -12.77 -21.92 2.04
N PRO A 129 -13.11 -23.19 1.72
CA PRO A 129 -14.41 -23.78 2.02
C PRO A 129 -14.70 -23.81 3.52
N LYS A 130 -13.66 -23.85 4.37
CA LYS A 130 -13.82 -23.93 5.83
C LYS A 130 -14.34 -22.64 6.45
N LYS A 131 -14.14 -21.49 5.78
CA LYS A 131 -14.61 -20.18 6.25
C LYS A 131 -15.94 -19.74 5.62
N GLN A 132 -16.38 -20.39 4.54
CA GLN A 132 -17.66 -20.10 3.89
C GLN A 132 -18.88 -20.64 4.66
N GLN A 133 -18.70 -21.68 5.47
CA GLN A 133 -19.79 -22.36 6.20
C GLN A 133 -20.32 -21.59 7.43
N VAL A 134 -19.72 -20.46 7.81
CA VAL A 134 -20.11 -19.71 9.03
C VAL A 134 -21.20 -18.65 8.74
N HIS A 135 -21.64 -18.53 7.49
CA HIS A 135 -22.62 -17.53 7.05
C HIS A 135 -23.86 -18.12 6.36
N CYS A 136 -24.18 -19.39 6.62
CA CYS A 136 -25.44 -20.03 6.23
C CYS A 136 -26.30 -20.36 7.45
#